data_AF-A0A6B3FHE6-F1
#
_entry.id   AF-A0A6B3FHE6-F1
#
_cell.length_a   1.000
_cell.length_b   1.000
_cell.length_c   1.000
_cell.angle_alpha   90.00
_cell.angle_beta   90.00
_cell.angle_gamma   90.00
#
_symmetry.space_group_name_H-M   'P 1'
#
loop_
_entity.id
_entity.type
_entity.pdbx_description
1 polymer ?
#
loop_
_entity_poly.entity_id
_entity_poly.type
_entity_poly.pdbx_seq_one_letter_code
_entity_poly.pdbx_strand_id
1 'polypeptide(L)'
;GRVLWRQGNTGVLRRAHDICLEEGAAWAEAATGTNAIGTALAARVPIQVHSAEHFIRALHGWTCAAAPVRDPRDGQLIGIVDISGPASTFHPATLALVDSVARLAEGEIRIRHLAEIERLRAVAAPILCRIGGRALAVDVHGRLAAVTGMPPVDRLPLPKSMRPGPVWLPSLGMCRVEPLPGGWLVQVDDVGSTSVAPRRVVLDLSQPRALAVHLTGPLGSVKQRLSPRHAELLYALAVHRQGRTASELARDIFGDATRTVTVRAEISRLRRHLAEVLAHRPYRFGDG
;
A
#
# COMPACT_ATOMS: atom_id res chain seq x y z
N GLY A 1 -7.23 7.78 17.04
CA GLY A 1 -7.96 8.37 15.90
C GLY A 1 -8.55 9.69 16.32
N ARG A 2 -9.22 10.38 15.39
CA ARG A 2 -10.07 11.53 15.68
C ARG A 2 -11.49 11.21 15.26
N VAL A 3 -12.46 11.74 15.98
CA VAL A 3 -13.87 11.66 15.58
C VAL A 3 -14.05 12.54 14.34
N LEU A 4 -14.52 11.95 13.26
CA LEU A 4 -14.74 12.69 12.01
C LEU A 4 -16.16 13.25 11.91
N TRP A 5 -17.13 12.54 12.50
CA TRP A 5 -18.54 12.85 12.43
C TRP A 5 -19.29 12.04 13.50
N ARG A 6 -20.45 12.54 13.95
CA ARG A 6 -21.36 11.82 14.85
C ARG A 6 -22.82 12.15 14.57
N GLN A 7 -23.71 11.21 14.85
CA GLN A 7 -25.17 11.41 14.80
C GLN A 7 -25.86 10.50 15.82
N GLY A 8 -27.00 10.94 16.34
CA GLY A 8 -27.79 10.14 17.26
C GLY A 8 -28.85 10.95 18.00
N ASN A 9 -29.38 10.37 19.08
CA ASN A 9 -30.37 10.99 19.94
C ASN A 9 -29.82 12.27 20.62
N THR A 10 -30.58 13.37 20.61
CA THR A 10 -30.16 14.67 21.15
C THR A 10 -29.77 14.65 22.63
N GLY A 11 -30.40 13.80 23.45
CA GLY A 11 -30.04 13.62 24.85
C GLY A 11 -28.69 12.92 25.03
N VAL A 12 -28.43 11.88 24.24
CA VAL A 12 -27.15 11.18 24.23
C VAL A 12 -26.04 12.07 23.67
N LEU A 13 -26.30 12.84 22.60
CA LEU A 13 -25.34 13.77 22.02
C LEU A 13 -24.94 14.91 22.99
N ARG A 14 -25.85 15.34 23.86
CA ARG A 14 -25.53 16.28 24.96
C ARG A 14 -24.61 15.64 25.98
N ARG A 15 -24.94 14.44 26.48
CA ARG A 15 -24.05 13.70 27.39
C ARG A 15 -22.69 13.39 26.78
N ALA A 16 -22.64 13.12 25.47
CA ALA A 16 -21.42 12.86 24.73
C ALA A 16 -20.48 14.08 24.71
N HIS A 17 -21.04 15.29 24.74
CA HIS A 17 -20.25 16.52 24.83
C HIS A 17 -19.49 16.61 26.17
N ASP A 18 -20.13 16.21 27.27
CA ASP A 18 -19.52 16.22 28.62
C ASP A 18 -18.27 15.32 28.73
N ILE A 19 -18.13 14.35 27.82
CA ILE A 19 -16.97 13.43 27.73
C ILE A 19 -16.09 13.71 26.52
N CYS A 20 -16.28 14.85 25.83
CA CYS A 20 -15.56 15.22 24.61
C CYS A 20 -15.67 14.20 23.46
N LEU A 21 -16.79 13.47 23.37
CA LEU A 21 -17.11 12.62 22.22
C LEU A 21 -17.77 13.47 21.13
N GLU A 22 -16.96 14.29 20.46
CA GLU A 22 -17.37 15.27 19.46
C GLU A 22 -16.38 15.36 18.28
N GLU A 23 -16.83 15.97 17.19
CA GLU A 23 -16.03 16.08 15.95
C GLU A 23 -14.69 16.79 16.21
N GLY A 24 -13.61 16.22 15.67
CA GLY A 24 -12.23 16.70 15.86
C GLY A 24 -11.54 16.17 17.12
N ALA A 25 -12.29 15.69 18.11
CA ALA A 25 -11.73 15.18 19.37
C ALA A 25 -10.83 13.96 19.14
N ALA A 26 -9.72 13.89 19.89
CA ALA A 26 -8.80 12.77 19.84
C ALA A 26 -9.28 11.63 20.73
N TRP A 27 -9.53 10.47 20.13
CA TRP A 27 -10.01 9.24 20.78
C TRP A 27 -9.06 8.06 20.53
N ALA A 28 -7.79 8.34 20.25
CA ALA A 28 -6.76 7.31 20.29
C ALA A 28 -6.61 6.79 21.72
N GLU A 29 -6.27 5.51 21.88
CA GLU A 29 -6.03 4.94 23.22
C GLU A 29 -4.92 5.69 23.98
N ALA A 30 -3.89 6.18 23.27
CA ALA A 30 -2.84 7.01 23.84
C ALA A 30 -3.33 8.39 24.37
N ALA A 31 -4.51 8.86 23.95
CA ALA A 31 -5.08 10.15 24.36
C ALA A 31 -6.17 10.00 25.42
N THR A 32 -6.98 8.95 25.33
CA THR A 32 -8.22 8.79 26.13
C THR A 32 -8.21 7.53 27.00
N GLY A 33 -7.08 6.80 27.03
CA GLY A 33 -6.98 5.49 27.66
C GLY A 33 -7.87 4.45 26.95
N THR A 34 -8.05 3.27 27.56
CA THR A 34 -8.89 2.19 27.02
C THR A 34 -10.31 2.71 26.73
N ASN A 35 -10.70 2.60 25.46
CA ASN A 35 -12.01 2.97 24.93
C ASN A 35 -12.25 2.23 23.61
N ALA A 36 -13.50 2.00 23.20
CA ALA A 36 -13.77 1.15 22.04
C ALA A 36 -13.15 1.68 20.74
N ILE A 37 -13.21 3.00 20.48
CA ILE A 37 -12.67 3.62 19.26
C ILE A 37 -11.14 3.42 19.18
N GLY A 38 -10.43 3.81 20.23
CA GLY A 38 -8.97 3.74 20.32
C GLY A 38 -8.45 2.32 20.31
N THR A 39 -9.10 1.44 21.06
CA THR A 39 -8.71 0.03 21.17
C THR A 39 -9.02 -0.73 19.88
N ALA A 40 -10.15 -0.48 19.21
CA ALA A 40 -10.44 -1.05 17.89
C ALA A 40 -9.44 -0.56 16.82
N LEU A 41 -9.00 0.71 16.88
CA LEU A 41 -7.95 1.22 15.98
C LEU A 41 -6.62 0.48 16.16
N ALA A 42 -6.23 0.23 17.41
CA ALA A 42 -4.98 -0.44 17.74
C ALA A 42 -5.04 -1.95 17.41
N ALA A 43 -6.09 -2.62 17.85
CA ALA A 43 -6.28 -4.07 17.71
C ALA A 43 -6.71 -4.47 16.28
N ARG A 44 -7.31 -3.55 15.52
CA ARG A 44 -7.86 -3.78 14.17
C ARG A 44 -8.90 -4.91 14.13
N VAL A 45 -9.65 -5.07 15.21
CA VAL A 45 -10.78 -6.01 15.30
C VAL A 45 -11.97 -5.28 15.93
N PRO A 46 -13.20 -5.78 15.77
CA PRO A 46 -14.33 -5.27 16.51
C PRO A 46 -14.11 -5.40 18.03
N ILE A 47 -14.38 -4.33 18.76
CA ILE A 47 -14.17 -4.24 20.21
C ILE A 47 -15.40 -3.62 20.86
N GLN A 48 -15.81 -4.18 21.99
CA GLN A 48 -16.72 -3.54 22.93
C GLN A 48 -15.95 -3.15 24.19
N VAL A 49 -16.26 -1.99 24.75
CA VAL A 49 -15.78 -1.55 26.06
C VAL A 49 -17.00 -1.12 26.88
N HIS A 50 -17.20 -1.77 28.02
CA HIS A 50 -18.35 -1.62 28.88
C HIS A 50 -17.97 -1.00 30.22
N SER A 51 -18.60 0.12 30.57
CA SER A 51 -18.54 0.70 31.92
C SER A 51 -17.09 0.85 32.43
N ALA A 52 -16.74 0.18 33.53
CA ALA A 52 -15.43 0.23 34.17
C ALA A 52 -14.27 -0.35 33.35
N GLU A 53 -14.54 -1.01 32.22
CA GLU A 53 -13.51 -1.38 31.24
C GLU A 53 -12.88 -0.15 30.58
N HIS A 54 -13.57 1.00 30.60
CA HIS A 54 -12.95 2.26 30.22
C HIS A 54 -11.92 2.68 31.26
N PHE A 55 -10.75 3.10 30.78
CA PHE A 55 -9.68 3.59 31.65
C PHE A 55 -10.10 4.86 32.41
N ILE A 56 -10.79 5.78 31.73
CA ILE A 56 -11.23 7.05 32.33
C ILE A 56 -12.56 6.86 33.06
N ARG A 57 -12.60 7.22 34.34
CA ARG A 57 -13.80 7.09 35.20
C ARG A 57 -15.02 7.84 34.69
N ALA A 58 -14.83 8.99 34.04
CA ALA A 58 -15.93 9.76 33.43
C ALA A 58 -16.71 8.95 32.37
N LEU A 59 -16.09 7.91 31.79
CA LEU A 59 -16.71 7.02 30.79
C LEU A 59 -17.43 5.82 31.39
N HIS A 60 -17.39 5.60 32.71
CA HIS A 60 -18.00 4.41 33.34
C HIS A 60 -19.53 4.36 33.19
N GLY A 61 -20.17 5.50 32.90
CA GLY A 61 -21.59 5.55 32.55
C GLY A 61 -21.93 5.10 31.12
N TRP A 62 -20.93 4.67 30.34
CA TRP A 62 -21.05 4.40 28.90
C TRP A 62 -20.68 2.97 28.55
N THR A 63 -21.28 2.49 27.46
CA THR A 63 -20.81 1.32 26.71
C THR A 63 -20.61 1.75 25.26
N CYS A 64 -19.51 1.30 24.68
CA CYS A 64 -19.12 1.61 23.31
C CYS A 64 -18.83 0.30 22.58
N ALA A 65 -19.28 0.19 21.32
CA ALA A 65 -18.85 -0.86 20.42
C ALA A 65 -18.35 -0.25 19.12
N ALA A 66 -17.15 -0.64 18.72
CA ALA A 66 -16.44 -0.11 17.58
C ALA A 66 -15.99 -1.24 16.65
N ALA A 67 -16.09 -1.03 15.34
CA ALA A 67 -15.56 -1.94 14.34
C ALA A 67 -14.70 -1.19 13.30
N PRO A 68 -13.58 -1.78 12.87
CA PRO A 68 -12.71 -1.20 11.87
C PRO A 68 -13.34 -1.27 10.48
N VAL A 69 -13.16 -0.20 9.70
CA VAL A 69 -13.44 -0.18 8.26
C VAL A 69 -12.11 -0.21 7.52
N ARG A 70 -11.97 -1.12 6.57
CA ARG A 70 -10.77 -1.34 5.78
C ARG A 70 -11.01 -1.04 4.31
N ASP A 71 -9.99 -0.54 3.66
CA ASP A 71 -9.99 -0.44 2.21
C ASP A 71 -9.99 -1.86 1.61
N PRO A 72 -11.01 -2.25 0.82
CA PRO A 72 -11.09 -3.58 0.23
C PRO A 72 -10.00 -3.82 -0.83
N ARG A 73 -9.26 -2.79 -1.27
CA ARG A 73 -8.22 -2.88 -2.30
C ARG A 73 -6.89 -3.39 -1.75
N ASP A 74 -6.53 -2.99 -0.53
CA ASP A 74 -5.22 -3.29 0.06
C ASP A 74 -5.25 -3.65 1.55
N GLY A 75 -6.46 -3.69 2.13
CA GLY A 75 -6.69 -4.03 3.54
C GLY A 75 -6.25 -2.96 4.53
N GLN A 76 -5.86 -1.77 4.06
CA GLN A 76 -5.48 -0.66 4.93
C GLN A 76 -6.67 -0.22 5.78
N LEU A 77 -6.42 0.08 7.05
CA LEU A 77 -7.43 0.62 7.94
C LEU A 77 -7.74 2.06 7.54
N ILE A 78 -8.99 2.34 7.15
CA ILE A 78 -9.42 3.68 6.73
C ILE A 78 -10.18 4.42 7.84
N GLY A 79 -10.77 3.69 8.79
CA GLY A 79 -11.51 4.30 9.90
C GLY A 79 -12.15 3.29 10.83
N ILE A 80 -13.00 3.81 11.72
CA ILE A 80 -13.83 3.05 12.66
C ILE A 80 -15.28 3.50 12.51
N VAL A 81 -16.22 2.57 12.60
CA VAL A 81 -17.63 2.85 12.94
C VAL A 81 -17.83 2.51 14.40
N ASP A 82 -18.49 3.38 15.16
CA ASP A 82 -18.74 3.21 16.59
C ASP A 82 -20.20 3.50 16.93
N ILE A 83 -20.75 2.75 17.89
CA ILE A 83 -21.98 3.07 18.60
C ILE A 83 -21.66 3.21 20.08
N SER A 84 -21.90 4.39 20.61
CA SER A 84 -21.72 4.76 22.01
C SER A 84 -23.04 5.16 22.65
N GLY A 85 -23.29 4.71 23.88
CA GLY A 85 -24.49 5.10 24.62
C GLY A 85 -24.42 4.79 26.11
N PRO A 86 -25.47 5.14 26.87
CA PRO A 86 -25.56 4.81 28.29
C PRO A 86 -25.41 3.31 28.53
N ALA A 87 -24.63 2.94 29.55
CA ALA A 87 -24.35 1.54 29.84
C ALA A 87 -25.62 0.71 30.12
N SER A 88 -26.64 1.34 30.72
CA SER A 88 -27.92 0.73 31.07
C SER A 88 -28.82 0.38 29.88
N THR A 89 -28.55 0.93 28.69
CA THR A 89 -29.38 0.75 27.50
C THR A 89 -28.69 -0.06 26.40
N PHE A 90 -27.49 -0.56 26.66
CA PHE A 90 -26.68 -1.21 25.64
C PHE A 90 -27.09 -2.67 25.45
N HIS A 91 -27.38 -3.05 24.21
CA HIS A 91 -27.80 -4.40 23.88
C HIS A 91 -26.60 -5.29 23.49
N PRO A 92 -26.52 -6.57 23.89
CA PRO A 92 -25.40 -7.47 23.54
C PRO A 92 -25.16 -7.61 22.02
N ALA A 93 -26.21 -7.47 21.21
CA ALA A 93 -26.11 -7.55 19.75
C ALA A 93 -25.48 -6.31 19.10
N THR A 94 -25.23 -5.22 19.83
CA THR A 94 -24.70 -3.97 19.24
C THR A 94 -23.32 -4.17 18.61
N LEU A 95 -22.44 -4.99 19.18
CA LEU A 95 -21.13 -5.25 18.58
C LEU A 95 -21.27 -5.91 17.19
N ALA A 96 -22.17 -6.90 17.05
CA ALA A 96 -22.43 -7.55 15.79
C ALA A 96 -23.08 -6.60 14.76
N LEU A 97 -23.94 -5.69 15.22
CA LEU A 97 -24.50 -4.64 14.37
C LEU A 97 -23.41 -3.71 13.84
N VAL A 98 -22.53 -3.20 14.71
CA VAL A 98 -21.44 -2.30 14.31
C VAL A 98 -20.47 -2.98 13.34
N ASP A 99 -20.11 -4.25 13.58
CA ASP A 99 -19.30 -5.04 12.63
C ASP A 99 -20.00 -5.20 11.28
N SER A 100 -21.31 -5.48 11.29
CA SER A 100 -22.10 -5.61 10.05
C SER A 100 -22.15 -4.30 9.26
N VAL A 101 -22.31 -3.16 9.93
CA VAL A 101 -22.27 -1.83 9.31
C VAL A 101 -20.89 -1.53 8.72
N ALA A 102 -19.81 -1.85 9.45
CA ALA A 102 -18.46 -1.69 8.92
C ALA A 102 -18.26 -2.52 7.64
N ARG A 103 -18.66 -3.80 7.64
CA ARG A 103 -18.60 -4.67 6.46
C ARG A 103 -19.44 -4.18 5.29
N LEU A 104 -20.62 -3.61 5.55
CA LEU A 104 -21.46 -3.00 4.51
C LEU A 104 -20.75 -1.79 3.90
N ALA A 105 -20.13 -0.94 4.72
CA ALA A 105 -19.34 0.20 4.24
C ALA A 105 -18.15 -0.26 3.37
N GLU A 106 -17.41 -1.29 3.79
CA GLU A 106 -16.35 -1.89 2.97
C GLU A 106 -16.90 -2.44 1.64
N GLY A 107 -18.11 -3.01 1.67
CA GLY A 107 -18.83 -3.47 0.48
C GLY A 107 -19.15 -2.35 -0.50
N GLU A 108 -19.68 -1.24 -0.02
CA GLU A 108 -20.00 -0.06 -0.82
C GLU A 108 -18.73 0.55 -1.44
N ILE A 109 -17.64 0.63 -0.69
CA ILE A 109 -16.34 1.10 -1.20
C ILE A 109 -15.85 0.18 -2.35
N ARG A 110 -16.02 -1.14 -2.20
CA ARG A 110 -15.65 -2.11 -3.23
C ARG A 110 -16.47 -1.92 -4.50
N ILE A 111 -17.78 -1.73 -4.37
CA ILE A 111 -18.68 -1.51 -5.51
C ILE A 111 -18.28 -0.24 -6.27
N ARG A 112 -18.05 0.86 -5.56
CA ARG A 112 -17.60 2.12 -6.17
C ARG A 112 -16.27 1.96 -6.92
N HIS A 113 -15.32 1.25 -6.32
CA HIS A 113 -14.04 0.98 -6.95
C HIS A 113 -14.17 0.15 -8.24
N LEU A 114 -15.01 -0.89 -8.23
CA LEU A 114 -15.27 -1.68 -9.44
C LEU A 114 -15.91 -0.83 -10.53
N ALA A 115 -16.85 0.06 -10.18
CA ALA A 115 -17.47 0.98 -11.12
C ALA A 115 -16.48 2.01 -11.69
N GLU A 116 -15.51 2.48 -10.90
CA GLU A 116 -14.41 3.33 -11.39
C GLU A 116 -13.52 2.61 -12.40
N ILE A 117 -13.12 1.37 -12.10
CA ILE A 117 -12.33 0.55 -13.03
C ILE A 117 -13.10 0.29 -14.32
N GLU A 118 -14.39 -0.01 -14.24
CA GLU A 118 -15.21 -0.26 -15.44
C GLU A 118 -15.35 0.99 -16.30
N ARG A 119 -15.53 2.17 -15.69
CA ARG A 119 -15.52 3.45 -16.43
C ARG A 119 -14.18 3.70 -17.12
N LEU A 120 -13.06 3.45 -16.43
CA LEU A 120 -11.74 3.57 -17.04
C LEU A 120 -11.55 2.56 -18.18
N ARG A 121 -12.02 1.32 -18.02
CA ARG A 121 -11.99 0.28 -19.06
C ARG A 121 -12.77 0.69 -20.30
N ALA A 122 -13.97 1.25 -20.11
CA ALA A 122 -14.81 1.72 -21.22
C ALA A 122 -14.14 2.82 -22.05
N VAL A 123 -13.39 3.72 -21.41
CA VAL A 123 -12.61 4.77 -22.10
C VAL A 123 -11.34 4.18 -22.73
N ALA A 124 -10.65 3.28 -22.03
CA ALA A 124 -9.34 2.77 -22.43
C ALA A 124 -9.41 1.73 -23.55
N ALA A 125 -10.42 0.85 -23.57
CA ALA A 125 -10.47 -0.28 -24.49
C ALA A 125 -10.42 0.16 -25.98
N PRO A 126 -11.19 1.17 -26.44
CA PRO A 126 -11.10 1.65 -27.82
C PRO A 126 -9.75 2.30 -28.17
N ILE A 127 -9.03 2.84 -27.19
CA ILE A 127 -7.71 3.44 -27.37
C ILE A 127 -6.68 2.31 -27.51
N LEU A 128 -6.71 1.33 -26.61
CA LEU A 128 -5.81 0.17 -26.62
C LEU A 128 -5.94 -0.66 -27.89
N CYS A 129 -7.15 -0.82 -28.46
CA CYS A 129 -7.33 -1.52 -29.73
C CYS A 129 -6.59 -0.85 -30.91
N ARG A 130 -6.30 0.45 -30.85
CA ARG A 130 -5.57 1.19 -31.89
C ARG A 130 -4.07 1.23 -31.64
N ILE A 131 -3.64 0.91 -30.41
CA ILE A 131 -2.23 0.87 -30.05
C ILE A 131 -1.69 -0.49 -30.52
N GLY A 132 -0.76 -0.45 -31.46
CA GLY A 132 0.09 -1.61 -31.76
C GLY A 132 1.11 -1.84 -30.64
N GLY A 133 1.34 -3.09 -30.27
CA GLY A 133 2.33 -3.46 -29.25
C GLY A 133 1.76 -3.61 -27.84
N ARG A 134 2.63 -3.46 -26.83
CA ARG A 134 2.30 -3.67 -25.42
C ARG A 134 1.81 -2.40 -24.75
N ALA A 135 0.57 -2.41 -24.24
CA ALA A 135 0.04 -1.29 -23.48
C ALA A 135 -1.02 -1.73 -22.47
N LEU A 136 -1.22 -0.92 -21.44
CA LEU A 136 -2.23 -1.13 -20.41
C LEU A 136 -2.81 0.19 -19.91
N ALA A 137 -4.03 0.13 -19.39
CA ALA A 137 -4.66 1.22 -18.67
C ALA A 137 -4.82 0.83 -17.20
N VAL A 138 -4.41 1.73 -16.31
CA VAL A 138 -4.45 1.52 -14.86
C VAL A 138 -5.08 2.71 -14.16
N ASP A 139 -5.77 2.48 -13.03
CA ASP A 139 -6.27 3.58 -12.20
C ASP A 139 -5.11 4.36 -11.53
N VAL A 140 -5.45 5.41 -10.79
CA VAL A 140 -4.47 6.24 -10.05
C VAL A 140 -3.68 5.47 -8.98
N HIS A 141 -4.12 4.28 -8.60
CA HIS A 141 -3.48 3.40 -7.62
C HIS A 141 -2.74 2.22 -8.28
N GLY A 142 -2.74 2.16 -9.60
CA GLY A 142 -2.08 1.14 -10.41
C GLY A 142 -2.91 -0.13 -10.65
N ARG A 143 -4.21 -0.15 -10.37
CA ARG A 143 -5.08 -1.30 -10.65
C ARG A 143 -5.40 -1.38 -12.13
N LEU A 144 -5.28 -2.56 -12.72
CA LEU A 144 -5.51 -2.77 -14.15
C LEU A 144 -6.99 -2.61 -14.51
N ALA A 145 -7.25 -1.76 -15.50
CA ALA A 145 -8.54 -1.67 -16.17
C ALA A 145 -8.54 -2.48 -17.47
N ALA A 146 -7.54 -2.30 -18.33
CA ALA A 146 -7.47 -3.01 -19.62
C ALA A 146 -6.00 -3.18 -20.06
N VAL A 147 -5.74 -4.17 -20.93
CA VAL A 147 -4.39 -4.49 -21.43
C VAL A 147 -4.46 -4.96 -22.88
N THR A 148 -3.40 -4.72 -23.65
CA THR A 148 -3.19 -5.24 -25.00
C THR A 148 -1.72 -5.64 -25.20
N GLY A 149 -1.49 -6.67 -26.02
CA GLY A 149 -0.13 -7.12 -26.38
C GLY A 149 0.69 -7.79 -25.26
N MET A 150 0.16 -7.90 -24.04
CA MET A 150 0.85 -8.51 -22.89
C MET A 150 -0.14 -9.18 -21.91
N PRO A 151 0.33 -10.12 -21.06
CA PRO A 151 -0.52 -10.72 -20.04
C PRO A 151 -1.03 -9.68 -19.02
N PRO A 152 -2.26 -9.84 -18.50
CA PRO A 152 -2.80 -8.96 -17.47
C PRO A 152 -1.97 -9.06 -16.19
N VAL A 153 -1.82 -7.92 -15.52
CA VAL A 153 -1.22 -7.81 -14.18
C VAL A 153 -2.26 -7.26 -13.21
N ASP A 154 -2.30 -7.77 -11.98
CA ASP A 154 -3.31 -7.32 -11.00
C ASP A 154 -3.10 -5.86 -10.58
N ARG A 155 -1.83 -5.47 -10.44
CA ARG A 155 -1.43 -4.13 -10.01
C ARG A 155 -0.05 -3.75 -10.56
N LEU A 156 0.03 -2.57 -11.15
CA LEU A 156 1.25 -1.91 -11.58
C LEU A 156 1.72 -0.93 -10.48
N PRO A 157 2.91 -1.08 -9.89
CA PRO A 157 3.43 -0.11 -8.94
C PRO A 157 3.70 1.23 -9.64
N LEU A 158 2.91 2.25 -9.32
CA LEU A 158 3.09 3.60 -9.87
C LEU A 158 4.02 4.46 -8.99
N PRO A 159 4.82 5.37 -9.58
CA PRO A 159 5.51 6.42 -8.83
C PRO A 159 4.50 7.31 -8.07
N LYS A 160 4.93 7.89 -6.94
CA LYS A 160 4.09 8.78 -6.12
C LYS A 160 3.56 10.00 -6.89
N SER A 161 4.35 10.50 -7.84
CA SER A 161 4.01 11.63 -8.69
C SER A 161 4.16 11.20 -10.14
N MET A 162 3.02 10.90 -10.76
CA MET A 162 2.94 10.46 -12.13
C MET A 162 2.67 11.67 -13.03
N ARG A 163 3.39 11.79 -14.14
CA ARG A 163 3.29 12.91 -15.09
C ARG A 163 3.24 12.36 -16.51
N PRO A 164 2.53 13.00 -17.44
CA PRO A 164 2.55 12.61 -18.84
C PRO A 164 3.98 12.63 -19.41
N GLY A 165 4.32 11.66 -20.27
CA GLY A 165 5.62 11.55 -20.91
C GLY A 165 6.33 10.21 -20.66
N PRO A 166 7.63 10.12 -20.95
CA PRO A 166 8.42 8.92 -20.69
C PRO A 166 8.61 8.68 -19.18
N VAL A 167 8.44 7.44 -18.74
CA VAL A 167 8.65 7.01 -17.37
C VAL A 167 9.21 5.60 -17.35
N TRP A 168 10.18 5.36 -16.48
CA TRP A 168 10.68 4.03 -16.22
C TRP A 168 9.82 3.35 -15.14
N LEU A 169 9.22 2.21 -15.49
CA LEU A 169 8.42 1.40 -14.58
C LEU A 169 9.13 0.07 -14.32
N PRO A 170 9.47 -0.24 -13.05
CA PRO A 170 10.33 -1.38 -12.73
C PRO A 170 9.93 -2.75 -13.31
N SER A 171 8.63 -3.00 -13.46
CA SER A 171 8.09 -4.26 -13.97
C SER A 171 7.91 -4.29 -15.49
N LEU A 172 8.00 -3.13 -16.15
CA LEU A 172 7.69 -2.99 -17.58
C LEU A 172 8.84 -2.39 -18.40
N GLY A 173 9.84 -1.79 -17.76
CA GLY A 173 10.92 -1.06 -18.42
C GLY A 173 10.53 0.37 -18.75
N MET A 174 11.04 0.90 -19.85
CA MET A 174 10.67 2.22 -20.35
C MET A 174 9.23 2.21 -20.88
N CYS A 175 8.45 3.20 -20.46
CA CYS A 175 7.06 3.35 -20.87
C CYS A 175 6.77 4.81 -21.22
N ARG A 176 5.83 5.03 -22.14
CA ARG A 176 5.16 6.32 -22.31
C ARG A 176 3.86 6.33 -21.54
N VAL A 177 3.62 7.37 -20.76
CA VAL A 177 2.38 7.52 -19.99
C VAL A 177 1.58 8.73 -20.42
N GLU A 178 0.27 8.52 -20.55
CA GLU A 178 -0.70 9.55 -20.92
C GLU A 178 -1.88 9.51 -19.94
N PRO A 179 -2.45 10.67 -19.56
CA PRO A 179 -3.54 10.73 -18.62
C PRO A 179 -4.83 10.22 -19.25
N LEU A 180 -5.60 9.44 -18.48
CA LEU A 180 -6.98 9.06 -18.80
C LEU A 180 -7.92 9.56 -17.69
N PRO A 181 -9.20 9.78 -17.97
CA PRO A 181 -10.19 10.00 -16.92
C PRO A 181 -10.17 8.83 -15.91
N GLY A 182 -9.76 9.12 -14.67
CA GLY A 182 -9.67 8.11 -13.60
C GLY A 182 -8.39 7.28 -13.59
N GLY A 183 -7.39 7.57 -14.42
CA GLY A 183 -6.17 6.77 -14.46
C GLY A 183 -5.15 7.19 -15.50
N TRP A 184 -4.44 6.20 -16.01
CA TRP A 184 -3.31 6.37 -16.90
C TRP A 184 -3.29 5.30 -17.97
N LEU A 185 -2.99 5.72 -19.19
CA LEU A 185 -2.53 4.85 -20.26
C LEU A 185 -1.02 4.69 -20.13
N VAL A 186 -0.54 3.46 -20.18
CA VAL A 186 0.87 3.10 -20.12
C VAL A 186 1.20 2.29 -21.37
N GLN A 187 2.01 2.84 -22.25
CA GLN A 187 2.53 2.15 -23.43
C GLN A 187 3.95 1.69 -23.12
N VAL A 188 4.25 0.42 -23.33
CA VAL A 188 5.59 -0.14 -23.14
C VAL A 188 6.33 -0.01 -24.47
N ASP A 189 7.54 0.53 -24.43
CA ASP A 189 8.35 0.67 -25.64
C ASP A 189 8.88 -0.72 -26.05
N ASP A 190 8.20 -1.38 -26.98
CA ASP A 190 8.70 -2.58 -27.64
C ASP A 190 9.59 -2.16 -28.83
N VAL A 191 10.89 -2.48 -28.73
CA VAL A 191 11.92 -2.47 -29.79
C VAL A 191 12.71 -1.17 -30.02
N GLY A 192 14.04 -1.25 -29.76
CA GLY A 192 15.06 -0.62 -30.61
C GLY A 192 15.63 0.75 -30.24
N SER A 193 15.10 1.46 -29.25
CA SER A 193 15.67 2.73 -28.77
C SER A 193 16.64 2.44 -27.61
N THR A 194 17.94 2.69 -27.83
CA THR A 194 19.03 2.74 -26.83
C THR A 194 18.58 2.45 -25.40
N SER A 195 18.91 1.26 -24.87
CA SER A 195 18.78 0.95 -23.44
C SER A 195 19.31 2.11 -22.62
N VAL A 196 18.40 2.89 -22.03
CA VAL A 196 18.76 3.96 -21.10
C VAL A 196 18.64 3.39 -19.69
N ALA A 197 19.37 2.31 -19.42
CA ALA A 197 19.50 1.76 -18.08
C ALA A 197 19.91 2.88 -17.10
N PRO A 198 19.47 2.81 -15.82
CA PRO A 198 19.84 3.83 -14.84
C PRO A 198 21.36 3.91 -14.69
N ARG A 199 21.95 5.03 -15.12
CA ARG A 199 23.40 5.30 -15.08
C ARG A 199 23.98 5.33 -13.67
N ARG A 200 23.15 5.50 -12.64
CA ARG A 200 23.61 5.56 -11.25
C ARG A 200 22.62 4.91 -10.29
N VAL A 201 23.11 3.94 -9.53
CA VAL A 201 22.40 3.30 -8.43
C VAL A 201 23.07 3.74 -7.13
N VAL A 202 22.34 4.40 -6.24
CA VAL A 202 22.82 4.80 -4.92
C VAL A 202 22.04 4.07 -3.85
N LEU A 203 22.74 3.28 -3.03
CA LEU A 203 22.16 2.63 -1.86
C LEU A 203 22.23 3.60 -0.67
N ASP A 204 21.07 4.10 -0.23
CA ASP A 204 20.93 4.98 0.93
C ASP A 204 20.74 4.16 2.19
N LEU A 205 21.84 4.00 2.93
CA LEU A 205 21.91 3.31 4.24
C LEU A 205 22.01 4.29 5.42
N SER A 206 21.85 5.59 5.17
CA SER A 206 22.07 6.64 6.18
C SER A 206 21.07 6.57 7.35
N GLN A 207 19.88 6.02 7.10
CA GLN A 207 18.81 5.89 8.09
C GLN A 207 18.44 4.41 8.28
N PRO A 208 18.73 3.81 9.46
CA PRO A 208 18.47 2.38 9.71
C PRO A 208 17.02 1.94 9.51
N ARG A 209 16.04 2.85 9.69
CA ARG A 209 14.60 2.56 9.53
C ARG A 209 14.05 2.93 8.15
N ALA A 210 14.85 3.53 7.29
CA ALA A 210 14.42 4.07 5.99
C ALA A 210 15.40 3.72 4.85
N LEU A 211 15.97 2.51 4.90
CA LEU A 211 16.83 1.97 3.85
C LEU A 211 16.17 2.09 2.48
N ALA A 212 16.91 2.60 1.50
CA ALA A 212 16.38 2.84 0.18
C ALA A 212 17.44 2.70 -0.91
N VAL A 213 16.99 2.48 -2.14
CA VAL A 213 17.80 2.62 -3.34
C VAL A 213 17.28 3.78 -4.16
N HIS A 214 18.21 4.60 -4.63
CA HIS A 214 17.98 5.70 -5.55
C HIS A 214 18.53 5.30 -6.92
N LEU A 215 17.66 5.22 -7.92
CA LEU A 215 18.01 4.93 -9.30
C LEU A 215 17.97 6.25 -10.06
N THR A 216 19.08 6.67 -10.65
CA THR A 216 19.15 7.88 -11.48
C THR A 216 19.51 7.48 -12.90
N GLY A 217 18.66 7.85 -13.84
CA GLY A 217 18.89 7.71 -15.27
C GLY A 217 18.73 9.05 -16.00
N PRO A 218 19.02 9.10 -17.30
CA PRO A 218 18.91 10.30 -18.15
C PRO A 218 17.54 10.97 -18.18
N LEU A 219 16.48 10.26 -17.76
CA LEU A 219 15.10 10.77 -17.75
C LEU A 219 14.52 10.96 -16.33
N GLY A 220 15.33 10.80 -15.26
CA GLY A 220 14.91 11.12 -13.89
C GLY A 220 15.49 10.22 -12.80
N SER A 221 15.06 10.48 -11.55
CA SER A 221 15.47 9.71 -10.37
C SER A 221 14.29 9.09 -9.63
N VAL A 222 14.38 7.81 -9.26
CA VAL A 222 13.37 7.08 -8.48
C VAL A 222 13.96 6.65 -7.15
N LYS A 223 13.21 6.83 -6.05
CA LYS A 223 13.55 6.30 -4.72
C LYS A 223 12.64 5.12 -4.36
N GLN A 224 13.22 3.99 -3.99
CA GLN A 224 12.50 2.81 -3.54
C GLN A 224 12.96 2.38 -2.15
N ARG A 225 12.03 2.11 -1.22
CA ARG A 225 12.35 1.53 0.09
C ARG A 225 12.76 0.06 -0.03
N LEU A 226 13.74 -0.32 0.78
CA LEU A 226 14.27 -1.68 0.85
C LEU A 226 13.96 -2.32 2.20
N SER A 227 13.85 -3.65 2.18
CA SER A 227 13.99 -4.43 3.41
C SER A 227 15.49 -4.46 3.80
N PRO A 228 15.82 -4.74 5.09
CA PRO A 228 17.21 -4.95 5.50
C PRO A 228 17.92 -5.99 4.64
N ARG A 229 17.23 -7.10 4.33
CA ARG A 229 17.77 -8.19 3.49
C ARG A 229 18.07 -7.75 2.06
N HIS A 230 17.18 -6.97 1.45
CA HIS A 230 17.42 -6.43 0.11
C HIS A 230 18.58 -5.42 0.10
N ALA A 231 18.74 -4.63 1.16
CA ALA A 231 19.86 -3.70 1.30
C ALA A 231 21.20 -4.45 1.41
N GLU A 232 21.27 -5.52 2.20
CA GLU A 232 22.45 -6.39 2.29
C GLU A 232 22.81 -7.04 0.94
N LEU A 233 21.82 -7.56 0.22
CA LEU A 233 22.02 -8.13 -1.13
C LEU A 233 22.59 -7.09 -2.10
N LEU A 234 21.99 -5.90 -2.15
CA LEU A 234 22.47 -4.83 -3.03
C LEU A 234 23.86 -4.33 -2.63
N TYR A 235 24.15 -4.27 -1.33
CA TYR A 235 25.48 -3.92 -0.82
C TYR A 235 26.53 -4.95 -1.25
N ALA A 236 26.26 -6.25 -1.05
CA ALA A 236 27.17 -7.31 -1.46
C ALA A 236 27.45 -7.27 -2.98
N LEU A 237 26.42 -7.01 -3.80
CA LEU A 237 26.58 -6.85 -5.25
C LEU A 237 27.31 -5.55 -5.64
N ALA A 238 27.21 -4.49 -4.84
CA ALA A 238 27.91 -3.22 -5.09
C ALA A 238 29.41 -3.35 -4.80
N VAL A 239 29.77 -4.12 -3.78
CA VAL A 239 31.15 -4.47 -3.42
C VAL A 239 31.74 -5.43 -4.45
N HIS A 240 30.96 -6.40 -4.93
CA HIS A 240 31.41 -7.43 -5.88
C HIS A 240 30.89 -7.17 -7.30
N ARG A 241 31.48 -6.17 -7.99
CA ARG A 241 31.01 -5.73 -9.31
C ARG A 241 31.05 -6.80 -10.42
N GLN A 242 31.98 -7.75 -10.35
CA GLN A 242 32.01 -8.87 -11.31
C GLN A 242 30.84 -9.85 -11.11
N GLY A 243 30.13 -9.72 -10.00
CA GLY A 243 28.97 -10.51 -9.63
C GLY A 243 29.28 -11.64 -8.67
N ARG A 244 28.20 -12.19 -8.10
CA ARG A 244 28.23 -13.33 -7.21
C ARG A 244 27.22 -14.39 -7.64
N THR A 245 27.58 -15.65 -7.48
CA THR A 245 26.65 -16.77 -7.57
C THR A 245 25.69 -16.78 -6.38
N ALA A 246 24.61 -17.57 -6.48
CA ALA A 246 23.68 -17.74 -5.36
C ALA A 246 24.36 -18.30 -4.10
N SER A 247 25.37 -19.17 -4.28
CA SER A 247 26.11 -19.79 -3.18
C SER A 247 27.06 -18.81 -2.49
N GLU A 248 27.73 -17.95 -3.27
CA GLU A 248 28.58 -16.90 -2.71
C GLU A 248 27.78 -15.83 -1.99
N LEU A 249 26.66 -15.35 -2.58
CA LEU A 249 25.77 -14.43 -1.87
C LEU A 249 25.20 -15.06 -0.58
N ALA A 250 24.93 -16.36 -0.60
CA ALA A 250 24.44 -17.06 0.60
C ALA A 250 25.51 -17.07 1.71
N ARG A 251 26.78 -17.29 1.33
CA ARG A 251 27.92 -17.18 2.25
C ARG A 251 28.10 -15.73 2.74
N ASP A 252 28.07 -14.75 1.86
CA ASP A 252 28.31 -13.33 2.19
C ASP A 252 27.24 -12.78 3.16
N ILE A 253 26.00 -13.26 3.07
CA ILE A 253 24.86 -12.70 3.82
C ILE A 253 24.47 -13.54 5.03
N PHE A 254 24.55 -14.86 4.92
CA PHE A 254 24.11 -15.78 5.97
C PHE A 254 25.26 -16.54 6.64
N GLY A 255 26.50 -16.40 6.15
CA GLY A 255 27.63 -17.24 6.57
C GLY A 255 27.50 -18.70 6.10
N ASP A 256 26.50 -19.01 5.29
CA ASP A 256 26.13 -20.38 4.92
C ASP A 256 25.83 -20.47 3.42
N ALA A 257 26.73 -21.12 2.70
CA ALA A 257 26.69 -21.26 1.24
C ALA A 257 25.56 -22.17 0.73
N THR A 258 24.89 -22.92 1.61
CA THR A 258 23.80 -23.83 1.26
C THR A 258 22.45 -23.12 1.09
N ARG A 259 22.31 -21.89 1.64
CA ARG A 259 21.06 -21.09 1.61
C ARG A 259 20.75 -20.43 0.26
N THR A 260 21.09 -21.12 -0.83
CA THR A 260 20.92 -20.65 -2.19
C THR A 260 19.45 -20.44 -2.58
N VAL A 261 18.53 -21.24 -2.05
CA VAL A 261 17.09 -21.11 -2.30
C VAL A 261 16.56 -19.79 -1.76
N THR A 262 16.95 -19.44 -0.52
CA THR A 262 16.61 -18.16 0.11
C THR A 262 17.15 -16.99 -0.69
N VAL A 263 18.43 -17.03 -1.09
CA VAL A 263 19.03 -15.99 -1.93
C VAL A 263 18.30 -15.85 -3.27
N ARG A 264 18.01 -16.95 -3.96
CA ARG A 264 17.30 -16.92 -5.25
C ARG A 264 15.90 -16.33 -5.09
N ALA A 265 15.19 -16.65 -4.02
CA ALA A 265 13.88 -16.08 -3.73
C ALA A 265 13.96 -14.57 -3.48
N GLU A 266 14.89 -14.10 -2.65
CA GLU A 266 15.08 -12.67 -2.37
C GLU A 266 15.54 -11.90 -3.62
N ILE A 267 16.50 -12.42 -4.39
CA ILE A 267 16.90 -11.82 -5.66
C ILE A 267 15.73 -11.77 -6.64
N SER A 268 14.89 -12.80 -6.71
CA SER A 268 13.69 -12.79 -7.53
C SER A 268 12.72 -11.68 -7.10
N ARG A 269 12.49 -11.51 -5.78
CA ARG A 269 11.65 -10.42 -5.26
C ARG A 269 12.22 -9.05 -5.61
N LEU A 270 13.53 -8.91 -5.52
CA LEU A 270 14.26 -7.68 -5.76
C LEU A 270 14.26 -7.32 -7.25
N ARG A 271 14.42 -8.32 -8.14
CA ARG A 271 14.32 -8.15 -9.60
C ARG A 271 12.93 -7.73 -10.07
N ARG A 272 11.83 -8.06 -9.38
CA ARG A 272 10.50 -7.51 -9.74
C ARG A 272 10.46 -5.99 -9.75
N HIS A 273 11.40 -5.34 -9.06
CA HIS A 273 11.49 -3.89 -8.97
C HIS A 273 12.81 -3.31 -9.50
N LEU A 274 13.75 -4.16 -9.93
CA LEU A 274 15.09 -3.77 -10.36
C LEU A 274 15.55 -4.62 -11.55
N ALA A 275 14.62 -5.12 -12.38
CA ALA A 275 14.87 -6.14 -13.39
C ALA A 275 15.94 -5.72 -14.41
N GLU A 276 15.90 -4.46 -14.84
CA GLU A 276 16.87 -3.90 -15.80
C GLU A 276 18.20 -3.48 -15.17
N VAL A 277 18.25 -3.40 -13.83
CA VAL A 277 19.42 -2.96 -13.07
C VAL A 277 20.29 -4.14 -12.66
N LEU A 278 19.72 -5.34 -12.56
CA LEU A 278 20.40 -6.54 -12.08
C LEU A 278 20.44 -7.64 -13.13
N ALA A 279 21.66 -7.92 -13.59
CA ALA A 279 21.96 -9.07 -14.42
C ALA A 279 21.97 -10.37 -13.58
N HIS A 280 21.87 -11.50 -14.28
CA HIS A 280 21.91 -12.84 -13.69
C HIS A 280 23.00 -13.67 -14.35
N ARG A 281 23.57 -14.61 -13.59
CA ARG A 281 24.69 -15.51 -13.99
C ARG A 281 26.00 -14.79 -14.37
N PRO A 282 26.82 -14.37 -13.39
CA PRO A 282 26.52 -14.23 -11.96
C PRO A 282 25.57 -13.05 -11.69
N TYR A 283 24.94 -13.02 -10.50
CA TYR A 283 24.14 -11.85 -10.10
C TYR A 283 25.06 -10.65 -9.96
N ARG A 284 24.75 -9.54 -10.64
CA ARG A 284 25.53 -8.30 -10.63
C ARG A 284 24.67 -7.12 -11.05
N PHE A 285 25.14 -5.91 -10.78
CA PHE A 285 24.62 -4.74 -11.46
C PHE A 285 24.92 -4.83 -12.96
N GLY A 286 23.94 -4.50 -13.80
CA GLY A 286 24.13 -4.43 -15.25
C GLY A 286 25.13 -3.33 -15.61
N ASP A 287 25.88 -3.53 -16.68
CA ASP A 287 26.76 -2.50 -17.25
C ASP A 287 25.86 -1.48 -17.97
N GLY A 288 25.68 -0.31 -17.36
CA GLY A 288 24.94 0.83 -17.90
C GLY A 288 25.77 2.10 -17.83
#